data_AF-V9XM80-F1
#
_entry.id   AF-V9XM80-F1
#
_cell.length_a   1.000
_cell.length_b   1.000
_cell.length_c   1.000
_cell.angle_alpha   90.00
_cell.angle_beta   90.00
_cell.angle_gamma   90.00
#
_symmetry.space_group_name_H-M   'P 1'
#
loop_
_entity.id
_entity.type
_entity.pdbx_description
1 polymer ?
#
loop_
_entity_poly.entity_id
_entity_poly.type
_entity_poly.pdbx_seq_one_letter_code
_entity_poly.pdbx_strand_id
1 'polypeptide(L)'
;MVRSWDLEHMQGVIDGDEVPGGCHVSFAAVAVEGFPALTPGHEVEFEWIRLENPAAGVEFEFECVRAWPAGQQPVRRPAGFGARAWSVHPDGRIEEEHFVGEPSAPVPVPPRVTGQTVGTVRQWNDEQGWGVIESDRTPGGCWAHYSTIVGEGFRTVAVGATVVLDWEQVADQDGYRYRATRVEQQSG
;
A
#
# COMPACT_ATOMS: atom_id res chain seq x y z
N MET A 1 19.28 -19.08 13.84
CA MET A 1 18.27 -19.96 14.46
C MET A 1 17.06 -19.14 14.89
N VAL A 2 15.84 -19.64 14.71
CA VAL A 2 14.62 -18.94 15.17
C VAL A 2 14.55 -19.01 16.69
N ARG A 3 14.60 -17.86 17.36
CA ARG A 3 14.49 -17.76 18.83
C ARG A 3 13.03 -17.88 19.28
N SER A 4 12.17 -17.10 18.66
CA SER A 4 10.74 -17.03 18.99
C SER A 4 9.91 -16.66 17.77
N TRP A 5 8.65 -17.07 17.79
CA TRP A 5 7.65 -16.71 16.81
C TRP A 5 6.30 -16.55 17.53
N ASP A 6 5.68 -15.40 17.35
CA ASP A 6 4.37 -15.04 17.85
C ASP A 6 3.39 -15.03 16.68
N LEU A 7 2.43 -15.95 16.72
CA LEU A 7 1.38 -16.08 15.71
C LEU A 7 0.27 -15.04 15.85
N GLU A 8 0.09 -14.44 17.03
CA GLU A 8 -0.90 -13.40 17.28
C GLU A 8 -0.42 -12.07 16.71
N HIS A 9 0.83 -11.72 16.99
CA HIS A 9 1.47 -10.49 16.50
C HIS A 9 2.13 -10.65 15.13
N MET A 10 2.23 -11.87 14.62
CA MET A 10 2.79 -12.19 13.30
C MET A 10 4.25 -11.72 13.17
N GLN A 11 5.01 -11.94 14.23
CA GLN A 11 6.36 -11.41 14.45
C GLN A 11 7.23 -12.46 15.16
N GLY A 12 8.54 -12.32 15.04
CA GLY A 12 9.48 -13.20 15.72
C GLY A 12 10.88 -12.61 15.83
N VAL A 13 11.78 -13.42 16.39
CA VAL A 13 13.19 -13.05 16.57
C VAL A 13 14.07 -14.18 16.04
N ILE A 14 15.08 -13.83 15.25
CA ILE A 14 16.09 -14.75 14.72
C ILE A 14 17.44 -14.41 15.34
N ASP A 15 18.09 -15.42 15.90
CA ASP A 15 19.47 -15.35 16.37
C ASP A 15 20.46 -15.66 15.26
N GLY A 16 21.52 -14.87 15.17
CA GLY A 16 22.64 -15.08 14.28
C GLY A 16 23.89 -14.38 14.80
N ASP A 17 25.05 -14.89 14.42
CA ASP A 17 26.34 -14.39 14.91
C ASP A 17 26.60 -12.93 14.48
N GLU A 18 26.05 -12.51 13.34
CA GLU A 18 26.18 -11.15 12.78
C GLU A 18 25.14 -10.15 13.32
N VAL A 19 24.13 -10.62 14.06
CA VAL A 19 23.02 -9.82 14.60
C VAL A 19 22.92 -9.97 16.13
N PRO A 20 23.93 -9.48 16.88
CA PRO A 20 23.95 -9.62 18.34
C PRO A 20 22.72 -8.94 18.97
N GLY A 21 22.05 -9.63 19.88
CA GLY A 21 20.78 -9.20 20.48
C GLY A 21 19.54 -9.78 19.78
N GLY A 22 19.69 -10.24 18.53
CA GLY A 22 18.63 -10.84 17.73
C GLY A 22 18.12 -9.90 16.65
N CYS A 23 17.62 -10.48 15.57
CA CYS A 23 17.05 -9.79 14.43
C CYS A 23 15.52 -9.93 14.46
N HIS A 24 14.81 -8.80 14.47
CA HIS A 24 13.36 -8.79 14.44
C HIS A 24 12.87 -9.20 13.05
N VAL A 25 11.94 -10.15 12.98
CA VAL A 25 11.36 -10.63 11.73
C VAL A 25 9.84 -10.48 11.76
N SER A 26 9.29 -9.85 10.73
CA SER A 26 7.85 -9.81 10.50
C SER A 26 7.41 -10.93 9.57
N PHE A 27 6.13 -11.29 9.64
CA PHE A 27 5.47 -12.22 8.72
C PHE A 27 5.68 -11.91 7.23
N ALA A 28 5.81 -10.63 6.86
CA ALA A 28 6.06 -10.24 5.48
C ALA A 28 7.45 -10.68 4.97
N ALA A 29 8.42 -10.78 5.87
CA ALA A 29 9.80 -11.16 5.54
C ALA A 29 10.01 -12.68 5.43
N VAL A 30 9.07 -13.52 5.89
CA VAL A 30 9.23 -14.98 5.85
C VAL A 30 8.98 -15.50 4.43
N ALA A 31 10.02 -16.00 3.76
CA ALA A 31 10.03 -16.46 2.37
C ALA A 31 9.91 -17.99 2.24
N VAL A 32 8.89 -18.55 2.89
CA VAL A 32 8.51 -19.97 2.81
C VAL A 32 7.34 -20.20 1.88
N GLU A 33 7.16 -21.45 1.43
CA GLU A 33 5.90 -21.91 0.83
C GLU A 33 4.80 -21.98 1.90
N GLY A 34 3.56 -21.69 1.51
CA GLY A 34 2.42 -21.71 2.45
C GLY A 34 2.39 -20.52 3.43
N PHE A 35 1.92 -20.79 4.66
CA PHE A 35 1.76 -19.78 5.70
C PHE A 35 3.14 -19.26 6.18
N PRO A 36 3.39 -17.93 6.11
CA PRO A 36 4.66 -17.31 6.49
C PRO A 36 4.99 -17.31 8.00
N ALA A 37 5.07 -18.49 8.61
CA ALA A 37 5.51 -18.66 9.99
C ALA A 37 6.87 -19.32 10.09
N LEU A 38 7.58 -18.99 11.15
CA LEU A 38 8.80 -19.65 11.57
C LEU A 38 8.51 -20.54 12.78
N THR A 39 9.20 -21.66 12.88
CA THR A 39 9.14 -22.52 14.06
C THR A 39 10.33 -22.20 14.97
N PRO A 40 10.12 -21.86 16.25
CA PRO A 40 11.21 -21.72 17.20
C PRO A 40 12.11 -22.95 17.22
N GLY A 41 13.43 -22.73 17.27
CA GLY A 41 14.45 -23.78 17.24
C GLY A 41 14.86 -24.26 15.84
N HIS A 42 14.15 -23.89 14.77
CA HIS A 42 14.60 -24.23 13.42
C HIS A 42 15.73 -23.33 12.93
N GLU A 43 16.62 -23.90 12.11
CA GLU A 43 17.66 -23.15 11.41
C GLU A 43 17.10 -22.47 10.17
N VAL A 44 17.48 -21.21 10.01
CA VAL A 44 17.04 -20.34 8.91
C VAL A 44 18.23 -19.56 8.40
N GLU A 45 18.23 -19.31 7.10
CA GLU A 45 19.06 -18.31 6.44
C GLU A 45 18.23 -17.04 6.25
N PHE A 46 18.84 -15.88 6.38
CA PHE A 46 18.11 -14.61 6.33
C PHE A 46 18.99 -13.42 5.91
N GLU A 47 18.33 -12.46 5.27
CA GLU A 47 18.85 -11.15 4.92
C GLU A 47 18.33 -10.13 5.93
N TRP A 48 19.19 -9.21 6.38
CA TRP A 48 18.86 -8.21 7.39
C TRP A 48 19.42 -6.84 7.04
N ILE A 49 18.83 -5.80 7.62
CA ILE A 49 19.34 -4.43 7.63
C ILE A 49 19.54 -3.98 9.07
N ARG A 50 20.53 -3.10 9.27
CA ARG A 50 20.72 -2.41 10.54
C ARG A 50 19.91 -1.13 10.54
N LEU A 51 19.14 -0.89 11.60
CA LEU A 51 18.36 0.33 11.75
C LEU A 51 19.27 1.45 12.26
N GLU A 52 19.48 2.50 11.45
CA GLU A 52 20.42 3.59 11.77
C GLU A 52 19.96 4.49 12.92
N ASN A 53 18.65 4.57 13.15
CA ASN A 53 18.05 5.35 14.23
C ASN A 53 16.79 4.63 14.74
N PRO A 54 16.94 3.61 15.61
CA PRO A 54 15.78 2.96 16.21
C PRO A 54 15.01 4.00 17.02
N ALA A 55 13.72 4.18 16.70
CA ALA A 55 12.86 5.06 17.47
C ALA A 55 12.92 4.67 18.96
N ALA A 56 12.79 5.65 19.86
CA ALA A 56 12.80 5.37 21.30
C ALA A 56 11.75 4.31 21.65
N GLY A 57 12.20 3.16 22.16
CA GLY A 57 11.34 2.00 22.47
C GLY A 57 11.42 0.83 21.48
N VAL A 58 12.20 0.93 20.40
CA VAL A 58 12.48 -0.23 19.54
C VAL A 58 13.50 -1.15 20.23
N GLU A 59 13.11 -2.40 20.48
CA GLU A 59 13.90 -3.38 21.24
C GLU A 59 15.04 -4.02 20.42
N PHE A 60 14.98 -3.94 19.08
CA PHE A 60 15.92 -4.62 18.18
C PHE A 60 16.63 -3.66 17.22
N GLU A 61 17.95 -3.83 17.09
CA GLU A 61 18.81 -3.02 16.22
C GLU A 61 18.79 -3.50 14.75
N PHE A 62 18.38 -4.74 14.53
CA PHE A 62 18.39 -5.40 13.23
C PHE A 62 16.98 -5.80 12.82
N GLU A 63 16.63 -5.50 11.57
CA GLU A 63 15.36 -5.92 10.95
C GLU A 63 15.63 -6.91 9.82
N CYS A 64 14.95 -8.04 9.88
CA CYS A 64 15.01 -9.08 8.87
C CYS A 64 14.19 -8.63 7.66
N VAL A 65 14.86 -8.54 6.51
CA VAL A 65 14.23 -8.22 5.21
C VAL A 65 13.68 -9.50 4.57
N ARG A 66 14.35 -10.63 4.80
CA ARG A 66 13.92 -11.92 4.23
C ARG A 66 14.46 -13.09 5.04
N ALA A 67 13.65 -14.09 5.38
CA ALA A 67 14.09 -15.31 6.07
C ALA A 67 13.52 -16.58 5.42
N TRP A 68 14.33 -17.63 5.29
CA TRP A 68 13.94 -18.92 4.71
C TRP A 68 14.64 -20.09 5.44
N PRO A 69 14.14 -21.34 5.34
CA PRO A 69 14.74 -22.47 6.02
C PRO A 69 16.16 -22.74 5.50
N ALA A 70 17.08 -23.07 6.40
CA ALA A 70 18.47 -23.32 6.02
C ALA A 70 18.58 -24.44 4.96
N GLY A 71 19.43 -24.23 3.95
CA GLY A 71 19.60 -25.15 2.82
C GLY A 71 18.49 -25.11 1.77
N GLN A 72 17.49 -24.22 1.90
CA GLN A 72 16.46 -23.98 0.88
C GLN A 72 16.71 -22.65 0.16
N GLN A 73 16.04 -22.44 -0.97
CA GLN A 73 16.02 -21.14 -1.62
C GLN A 73 14.79 -20.33 -1.16
N PRO A 74 14.92 -19.01 -0.98
CA PRO A 74 13.78 -18.19 -0.62
C PRO A 74 12.74 -18.19 -1.74
N VAL A 75 11.48 -18.40 -1.36
CA VAL A 75 10.36 -18.27 -2.29
C VAL A 75 10.26 -16.82 -2.77
N ARG A 76 10.30 -16.62 -4.09
CA ARG A 76 10.10 -15.31 -4.70
C ARG A 76 8.61 -14.99 -4.73
N ARG A 77 8.17 -14.10 -3.84
CA ARG A 77 6.82 -13.53 -3.94
C ARG A 77 6.78 -12.59 -5.16
N PRO A 78 5.80 -12.74 -6.08
CA PRO A 78 5.65 -11.80 -7.18
C PRO A 78 5.41 -10.39 -6.64
N ALA A 79 6.06 -9.39 -7.23
CA ALA A 79 5.79 -7.99 -6.93
C ALA A 79 4.42 -7.62 -7.50
N GLY A 80 3.40 -7.52 -6.64
CA GLY A 80 2.03 -7.18 -7.03
C GLY A 80 0.98 -7.81 -6.13
N PHE A 81 -0.26 -7.31 -6.20
CA PHE A 81 -1.43 -7.65 -5.39
C PHE A 81 -1.92 -9.11 -5.59
N GLY A 82 -1.09 -10.09 -5.24
CA GLY A 82 -1.49 -11.46 -4.94
C GLY A 82 -1.56 -11.60 -3.42
N ALA A 83 -2.51 -10.92 -2.80
CA ALA A 83 -2.74 -11.03 -1.36
C ALA A 83 -3.27 -12.43 -1.07
N ARG A 84 -2.37 -13.35 -0.73
CA ARG A 84 -2.74 -14.59 -0.04
C ARG A 84 -3.26 -14.16 1.32
N ALA A 85 -4.54 -14.38 1.59
CA ALA A 85 -5.09 -14.21 2.93
C ALA A 85 -5.08 -15.56 3.63
N TRP A 86 -4.83 -15.55 4.93
CA TRP A 86 -4.89 -16.74 5.76
C TRP A 86 -5.77 -16.43 6.96
N SER A 87 -6.70 -17.31 7.22
CA SER A 87 -7.54 -17.28 8.42
C SER A 87 -6.89 -18.18 9.48
N VAL A 88 -6.48 -17.58 10.58
CA VAL A 88 -5.97 -18.28 11.77
C VAL A 88 -7.14 -18.50 12.72
N HIS A 89 -7.55 -19.75 12.87
CA HIS A 89 -8.68 -20.13 13.72
C HIS A 89 -8.25 -20.24 15.20
N PRO A 90 -9.16 -20.04 16.17
CA PRO A 90 -8.85 -20.15 17.61
C PRO A 90 -8.35 -21.53 18.07
N ASP A 91 -8.61 -22.58 17.29
CA ASP A 91 -8.13 -23.94 17.53
C ASP A 91 -6.70 -24.18 17.01
N GLY A 92 -6.04 -23.14 16.48
CA GLY A 92 -4.70 -23.21 15.90
C GLY A 92 -4.67 -23.66 14.45
N ARG A 93 -5.83 -23.90 13.82
CA ARG A 93 -5.91 -24.25 12.41
C ARG A 93 -5.64 -23.03 11.54
N ILE A 94 -4.75 -23.18 10.58
CA ILE A 94 -4.43 -22.14 9.60
C ILE A 94 -5.00 -22.57 8.27
N GLU A 95 -5.99 -21.83 7.77
CA GLU A 95 -6.56 -22.05 6.45
C GLU A 95 -6.11 -20.94 5.51
N GLU A 96 -5.52 -21.32 4.39
CA GLU A 96 -5.32 -20.39 3.29
C GLU A 96 -6.69 -20.04 2.71
N GLU A 97 -7.05 -18.77 2.74
CA GLU A 97 -8.19 -18.29 1.99
C GLU A 97 -7.78 -18.30 0.52
N HIS A 98 -8.12 -19.40 -0.15
CA HIS A 98 -8.21 -19.38 -1.59
C HIS A 98 -9.30 -18.37 -1.94
N PHE A 99 -8.90 -17.14 -2.26
CA PHE A 99 -9.69 -16.30 -3.14
C PHE A 99 -9.73 -17.02 -4.50
N VAL A 100 -10.58 -18.06 -4.60
CA VAL A 100 -11.13 -18.49 -5.89
C VAL A 100 -12.18 -17.44 -6.27
N GLY A 101 -11.73 -16.19 -6.42
CA GLY A 101 -12.05 -15.59 -7.69
C GLY A 101 -11.23 -16.39 -8.68
N GLU A 102 -11.84 -16.87 -9.77
CA GLU A 102 -11.11 -16.83 -11.04
C GLU A 102 -10.28 -15.52 -11.06
N PRO A 103 -9.06 -15.48 -11.64
CA PRO A 103 -8.51 -14.19 -12.03
C PRO A 103 -9.64 -13.56 -12.84
N SER A 104 -10.39 -12.64 -12.24
CA SER A 104 -11.67 -12.22 -12.79
C SER A 104 -11.22 -11.58 -14.06
N ALA A 105 -11.43 -12.24 -15.21
CA ALA A 105 -10.84 -11.85 -16.48
C ALA A 105 -10.99 -10.35 -16.52
N PRO A 106 -9.86 -9.60 -16.46
CA PRO A 106 -9.76 -8.30 -15.77
C PRO A 106 -11.08 -7.63 -15.93
N VAL A 107 -11.96 -7.63 -14.89
CA VAL A 107 -13.38 -7.25 -15.03
C VAL A 107 -13.35 -6.08 -15.96
N PRO A 108 -13.80 -6.20 -17.24
CA PRO A 108 -13.31 -5.32 -18.30
C PRO A 108 -13.56 -3.94 -17.76
N VAL A 109 -12.48 -3.29 -17.31
CA VAL A 109 -12.62 -2.01 -16.62
C VAL A 109 -13.29 -1.21 -17.71
N PRO A 110 -14.57 -0.82 -17.53
CA PRO A 110 -15.26 -0.14 -18.60
C PRO A 110 -14.30 0.96 -19.00
N PRO A 111 -13.91 1.03 -20.29
CA PRO A 111 -12.74 1.77 -20.71
C PRO A 111 -12.78 3.10 -20.00
N ARG A 112 -11.78 3.35 -19.13
CA ARG A 112 -11.81 4.50 -18.21
C ARG A 112 -12.11 5.70 -19.07
N VAL A 113 -13.32 6.25 -18.96
CA VAL A 113 -13.72 7.40 -19.75
C VAL A 113 -12.89 8.53 -19.18
N THR A 114 -11.84 8.86 -19.90
CA THR A 114 -10.86 9.87 -19.53
C THR A 114 -10.97 11.01 -20.50
N GLY A 115 -10.56 12.19 -20.05
CA GLY A 115 -10.47 13.33 -20.91
C GLY A 115 -9.68 14.44 -20.24
N GLN A 116 -9.32 15.42 -21.04
CA GLN A 116 -8.84 16.69 -20.55
C GLN A 116 -9.93 17.74 -20.76
N THR A 117 -10.04 18.69 -19.85
CA THR A 117 -10.94 19.82 -19.99
C THR A 117 -10.44 21.03 -19.21
N VAL A 118 -11.06 22.18 -19.44
CA VAL A 118 -10.91 23.36 -18.60
C VAL A 118 -12.10 23.40 -17.66
N GLY A 119 -11.85 23.74 -16.41
CA GLY A 119 -12.89 23.87 -15.40
C GLY A 119 -12.66 25.05 -14.48
N THR A 120 -13.70 25.41 -13.74
CA THR A 120 -13.64 26.43 -12.70
C THR A 120 -13.77 25.76 -11.34
N VAL A 121 -12.87 26.08 -10.41
CA VAL A 121 -12.93 25.55 -9.05
C VAL A 121 -14.18 26.09 -8.36
N ARG A 122 -15.17 25.22 -8.10
CA ARG A 122 -16.41 25.57 -7.42
C ARG A 122 -16.23 25.59 -5.91
N GLN A 123 -15.47 24.64 -5.39
CA GLN A 123 -15.24 24.44 -3.97
C GLN A 123 -13.81 23.94 -3.76
N TRP A 124 -13.18 24.43 -2.69
CA TRP A 124 -11.93 23.89 -2.19
C TRP A 124 -11.95 23.91 -0.66
N ASN A 125 -11.51 22.83 -0.03
CA ASN A 125 -11.32 22.72 1.40
C ASN A 125 -9.83 22.51 1.67
N ASP A 126 -9.13 23.55 2.12
CA ASP A 126 -7.70 23.51 2.40
C ASP A 126 -7.33 22.57 3.56
N GLU A 127 -8.20 22.43 4.56
CA GLU A 127 -7.94 21.59 5.74
C GLU A 127 -7.95 20.10 5.38
N GLN A 128 -8.89 19.70 4.52
CA GLN A 128 -9.06 18.31 4.09
C GLN A 128 -8.37 18.03 2.74
N GLY A 129 -7.85 19.06 2.07
CA GLY A 129 -7.09 18.95 0.83
C GLY A 129 -7.88 18.42 -0.37
N TRP A 130 -9.18 18.70 -0.45
CA TRP A 130 -10.02 18.31 -1.58
C TRP A 130 -10.89 19.45 -2.07
N GLY A 131 -11.38 19.34 -3.30
CA GLY A 131 -12.35 20.27 -3.85
C GLY A 131 -13.09 19.72 -5.05
N VAL A 132 -13.88 20.60 -5.68
CA VAL A 132 -14.76 20.28 -6.79
C VAL A 132 -14.53 21.29 -7.90
N ILE A 133 -14.27 20.78 -9.10
CA ILE A 133 -14.08 21.57 -10.31
C ILE A 133 -15.29 21.37 -11.21
N GLU A 134 -15.95 22.45 -11.61
CA GLU A 134 -17.03 22.43 -12.57
C GLU A 134 -16.51 22.57 -13.99
N SER A 135 -17.00 21.71 -14.89
CA SER A 135 -16.70 21.76 -16.32
C SER A 135 -17.84 21.12 -17.11
N ASP A 136 -18.06 21.61 -18.33
CA ASP A 136 -19.06 21.09 -19.26
C ASP A 136 -18.83 19.60 -19.60
N ARG A 137 -17.58 19.13 -19.51
CA ARG A 137 -17.22 17.73 -19.78
C ARG A 137 -17.44 16.80 -18.58
N THR A 138 -17.57 17.34 -17.37
CA THR A 138 -17.79 16.61 -16.12
C THR A 138 -19.03 17.15 -15.38
N PRO A 139 -20.24 16.93 -15.93
CA PRO A 139 -21.47 17.45 -15.33
C PRO A 139 -21.70 16.85 -13.94
N GLY A 140 -22.08 17.70 -12.98
CA GLY A 140 -22.21 17.31 -11.57
C GLY A 140 -20.93 17.53 -10.74
N GLY A 141 -19.84 17.97 -11.38
CA GLY A 141 -18.59 18.31 -10.71
C GLY A 141 -17.57 17.18 -10.77
N CYS A 142 -16.30 17.59 -10.87
CA CYS A 142 -15.15 16.70 -10.84
C CYS A 142 -14.44 16.86 -9.49
N TRP A 143 -14.39 15.79 -8.72
CA TRP A 143 -13.69 15.79 -7.44
C TRP A 143 -12.18 15.86 -7.64
N ALA A 144 -11.47 16.68 -6.89
CA ALA A 144 -10.03 16.85 -6.97
C ALA A 144 -9.39 16.78 -5.59
N HIS A 145 -8.16 16.26 -5.53
CA HIS A 145 -7.36 16.18 -4.31
C HIS A 145 -6.08 17.01 -4.45
N TYR A 146 -5.53 17.50 -3.35
CA TYR A 146 -4.32 18.31 -3.39
C TYR A 146 -3.14 17.57 -4.06
N SER A 147 -3.09 16.25 -3.94
CA SER A 147 -2.03 15.43 -4.53
C SER A 147 -2.06 15.41 -6.06
N THR A 148 -3.20 15.72 -6.68
CA THR A 148 -3.36 15.73 -8.14
C THR A 148 -3.04 17.09 -8.75
N ILE A 149 -2.91 18.14 -7.91
CA ILE A 149 -2.44 19.45 -8.36
C ILE A 149 -0.96 19.37 -8.72
N VAL A 150 -0.62 19.93 -9.86
CA VAL A 150 0.75 20.07 -10.35
C VAL A 150 1.36 21.32 -9.75
N GLY A 151 2.44 21.15 -8.98
CA GLY A 151 3.17 22.24 -8.33
C GLY A 151 4.06 21.72 -7.20
N GLU A 152 4.94 22.56 -6.70
CA GLU A 152 5.79 22.28 -5.53
C GLU A 152 5.22 22.97 -4.28
N GLY A 153 5.37 22.37 -3.10
CA GLY A 153 4.90 22.93 -1.83
C GLY A 153 3.42 22.63 -1.48
N PHE A 154 2.78 23.50 -0.69
CA PHE A 154 1.38 23.34 -0.28
C PHE A 154 0.46 23.57 -1.47
N ARG A 155 -0.17 22.49 -1.94
CA ARG A 155 -0.96 22.47 -3.17
C ARG A 155 -2.41 22.83 -2.87
N THR A 156 -2.79 24.07 -3.16
CA THR A 156 -4.17 24.57 -3.07
C THR A 156 -4.58 25.23 -4.38
N VAL A 157 -5.88 25.26 -4.65
CA VAL A 157 -6.48 26.02 -5.75
C VAL A 157 -7.55 26.94 -5.20
N ALA A 158 -7.53 28.20 -5.64
CA ALA A 158 -8.52 29.18 -5.20
C ALA A 158 -9.90 28.88 -5.82
N VAL A 159 -10.95 29.04 -5.03
CA VAL A 159 -12.33 29.00 -5.54
C VAL A 159 -12.50 30.12 -6.58
N GLY A 160 -13.08 29.77 -7.72
CA GLY A 160 -13.23 30.64 -8.89
C GLY A 160 -12.05 30.61 -9.86
N ALA A 161 -10.94 29.94 -9.53
CA ALA A 161 -9.81 29.82 -10.45
C ALA A 161 -10.14 28.93 -11.65
N THR A 162 -9.63 29.31 -12.81
CA THR A 162 -9.66 28.48 -14.03
C THR A 162 -8.47 27.52 -14.03
N VAL A 163 -8.75 26.23 -14.19
CA VAL A 163 -7.77 25.16 -14.17
C VAL A 163 -7.94 24.24 -15.37
N VAL A 164 -6.84 23.68 -15.86
CA VAL A 164 -6.87 22.55 -16.79
C VAL A 164 -6.82 21.28 -15.95
N LEU A 165 -7.73 20.34 -16.20
CA LEU A 165 -7.74 19.06 -15.52
C LEU A 165 -7.80 17.89 -16.49
N ASP A 166 -7.02 16.86 -16.17
CA ASP A 166 -7.25 15.51 -16.66
C ASP A 166 -8.20 14.83 -15.69
N TRP A 167 -9.24 14.19 -16.20
CA TRP A 167 -10.29 13.55 -15.42
C TRP A 167 -10.53 12.12 -15.87
N GLU A 168 -11.09 11.33 -14.97
CA GLU A 168 -11.64 10.02 -15.28
C GLU A 168 -13.03 9.83 -14.65
N GLN A 169 -13.88 9.08 -15.33
CA GLN A 169 -15.17 8.65 -14.79
C GLN A 169 -14.96 7.52 -13.77
N VAL A 170 -15.62 7.63 -12.63
CA VAL A 170 -15.55 6.68 -11.51
C VAL A 170 -16.94 6.27 -11.07
N ALA A 171 -17.05 5.08 -10.48
CA ALA A 171 -18.32 4.56 -9.98
C ALA A 171 -18.84 5.44 -8.84
N ASP A 172 -18.00 5.72 -7.84
CA ASP A 172 -18.28 6.63 -6.74
C ASP A 172 -16.96 7.15 -6.17
N GLN A 173 -16.81 8.47 -6.11
CA GLN A 173 -15.74 9.15 -5.37
C GLN A 173 -16.41 10.20 -4.50
N ASP A 174 -16.68 9.85 -3.24
CA ASP A 174 -17.34 10.74 -2.27
C ASP A 174 -18.65 11.35 -2.82
N GLY A 175 -19.41 10.57 -3.59
CA GLY A 175 -20.65 10.99 -4.26
C GLY A 175 -20.47 11.60 -5.65
N TYR A 176 -19.24 11.75 -6.17
CA TYR A 176 -18.95 12.27 -7.50
C TYR A 176 -18.71 11.14 -8.52
N ARG A 177 -19.16 11.37 -9.76
CA ARG A 177 -18.98 10.43 -10.89
C ARG A 177 -17.69 10.68 -11.67
N TYR A 178 -16.97 11.75 -11.36
CA TYR A 178 -15.74 12.14 -12.02
C TYR A 178 -14.71 12.54 -10.97
N ARG A 179 -13.45 12.15 -11.18
CA ARG A 179 -12.32 12.63 -10.40
C ARG A 179 -11.20 13.14 -11.27
N ALA A 180 -10.50 14.16 -10.80
CA ALA A 180 -9.33 14.71 -11.44
C ALA A 180 -8.11 13.84 -11.12
N THR A 181 -7.37 13.44 -12.15
CA THR A 181 -6.10 12.71 -12.03
C THR A 181 -4.90 13.65 -12.11
N ARG A 182 -5.09 14.82 -12.72
CA ARG A 182 -4.11 15.91 -12.80
C ARG A 182 -4.84 17.24 -12.85
N VAL A 183 -4.36 18.24 -12.11
CA VAL A 183 -4.89 19.61 -12.12
C VAL A 183 -3.75 20.61 -12.27
N GLU A 184 -3.84 21.48 -13.27
CA GLU A 184 -2.90 22.56 -13.53
C GLU A 184 -3.63 23.90 -13.44
N GLN A 185 -3.09 24.82 -12.65
CA GLN A 185 -3.61 26.18 -12.62
C GLN A 185 -3.20 26.92 -13.89
N GLN A 186 -4.16 27.55 -14.58
CA GLN A 186 -3.80 28.48 -15.64
C GLN A 186 -3.28 29.75 -14.99
N SER A 187 -1.99 30.00 -15.16
CA SER A 187 -1.39 31.29 -14.85
C SER A 187 -1.88 32.28 -15.91
N GLY A 188 -2.74 33.22 -15.50
CA GLY A 188 -3.12 34.38 -16.31
C GLY A 188 -2.00 35.41 -16.38
#